data_AF-A0A193LC91-F1
#
_entry.id   AF-A0A193LC91-F1
#
_cell.length_a   1.000
_cell.length_b   1.000
_cell.length_c   1.000
_cell.angle_alpha   90.00
_cell.angle_beta   90.00
_cell.angle_gamma   90.00
#
_symmetry.space_group_name_H-M   'P 1'
#
loop_
_entity.id
_entity.type
_entity.pdbx_description
1 polymer ?
#
loop_
_entity_poly.entity_id
_entity_poly.type
_entity_poly.pdbx_seq_one_letter_code
_entity_poly.pdbx_strand_id
1 'polypeptide(L)'
;MSRVSKAKSIDVVASVAQHLEDLLDEVVFVGGSTAAFLITDKSVVGVRPTLDVDLIVEVMNLPAFFQFEKRLLKLGFAPDKDGPRCRYTVDGITVDEMPDEASILGFTNQWYQAAIDTAETHTVHDLQLRVVSAPLFLATKLEAH
;
A
#
# COMPACT_ATOMS: atom_id res chain seq x y z
N MET A 1 16.94 16.54 5.07
CA MET A 1 16.42 15.22 4.64
C MET A 1 16.83 14.98 3.20
N SER A 2 17.43 13.82 2.88
CA SER A 2 17.74 13.44 1.50
C SER A 2 16.44 13.15 0.75
N ARG A 3 16.33 13.61 -0.51
CA ARG A 3 15.23 13.25 -1.40
C ARG A 3 15.62 11.99 -2.18
N VAL A 4 14.64 11.14 -2.48
CA VAL A 4 14.80 10.01 -3.39
C VAL A 4 14.16 10.37 -4.71
N SER A 5 14.70 9.87 -5.83
CA SER A 5 14.12 10.16 -7.14
C SER A 5 12.69 9.59 -7.24
N LYS A 6 11.83 10.29 -7.97
CA LYS A 6 10.44 9.83 -8.23
C LYS A 6 10.40 8.40 -8.78
N ALA A 7 11.28 8.11 -9.75
CA ALA A 7 11.40 6.78 -10.35
C ALA A 7 11.74 5.71 -9.31
N LYS A 8 12.73 5.95 -8.45
CA LYS A 8 13.12 4.98 -7.43
C LYS A 8 12.00 4.70 -6.41
N SER A 9 11.18 5.71 -6.07
CA SER A 9 10.02 5.48 -5.22
C SER A 9 8.94 4.63 -5.89
N ILE A 10 8.69 4.85 -7.18
CA ILE A 10 7.78 4.01 -7.98
C ILE A 10 8.31 2.57 -8.07
N ASP A 11 9.62 2.39 -8.25
CA ASP A 11 10.25 1.07 -8.35
C ASP A 11 10.12 0.25 -7.05
N VAL A 12 10.17 0.90 -5.88
CA VAL A 12 9.95 0.21 -4.60
C VAL A 12 8.53 -0.36 -4.52
N VAL A 13 7.52 0.43 -4.92
CA VAL A 13 6.12 -0.02 -4.96
C VAL A 13 5.95 -1.15 -5.99
N ALA A 14 6.57 -1.02 -7.16
CA ALA A 14 6.55 -2.06 -8.19
C ALA A 14 7.23 -3.36 -7.71
N SER A 15 8.31 -3.27 -6.94
CA SER A 15 8.97 -4.45 -6.35
C SER A 15 8.03 -5.21 -5.42
N VAL A 16 7.30 -4.51 -4.54
CA VAL A 16 6.28 -5.15 -3.69
C VAL A 16 5.15 -5.73 -4.53
N ALA A 17 4.70 -5.01 -5.57
CA ALA A 17 3.66 -5.46 -6.49
C ALA A 17 4.03 -6.76 -7.22
N GLN A 18 5.30 -6.97 -7.55
CA GLN A 18 5.78 -8.22 -8.17
C GLN A 18 5.59 -9.44 -7.27
N HIS A 19 5.73 -9.30 -5.95
CA HIS A 19 5.51 -10.39 -5.01
C HIS A 19 4.04 -10.71 -4.79
N LEU A 20 3.13 -9.75 -5.00
CA LEU A 20 1.72 -9.94 -4.70
C LEU A 20 1.02 -10.92 -5.66
N GLU A 21 1.57 -11.17 -6.85
CA GLU A 21 0.99 -12.09 -7.84
C GLU A 21 -0.51 -11.87 -8.03
N ASP A 22 -1.35 -12.87 -7.72
CA ASP A 22 -2.80 -12.81 -7.82
C ASP A 22 -3.46 -11.89 -6.78
N LEU A 23 -2.79 -11.58 -5.67
CA LEU A 23 -3.26 -10.61 -4.68
C LEU A 23 -3.16 -9.17 -5.17
N LEU A 24 -2.43 -8.88 -6.26
CA LEU A 24 -2.25 -7.52 -6.74
C LEU A 24 -3.59 -6.84 -7.07
N ASP A 25 -4.57 -7.60 -7.58
CA ASP A 25 -5.90 -7.10 -7.92
C ASP A 25 -6.77 -6.81 -6.70
N GLU A 26 -6.42 -7.40 -5.54
CA GLU A 26 -7.16 -7.32 -4.27
C GLU A 26 -6.67 -6.18 -3.37
N VAL A 27 -5.67 -5.41 -3.78
CA VAL A 27 -5.08 -4.35 -2.96
C VAL A 27 -5.12 -2.97 -3.63
N VAL A 28 -5.08 -1.94 -2.80
CA VAL A 28 -4.83 -0.56 -3.22
C VAL A 28 -3.63 -0.01 -2.47
N PHE A 29 -2.64 0.48 -3.21
CA PHE A 29 -1.48 1.14 -2.63
C PHE A 29 -1.87 2.52 -2.08
N VAL A 30 -1.46 2.81 -0.85
CA VAL A 30 -1.72 4.07 -0.15
C VAL A 30 -0.45 4.58 0.53
N GLY A 31 -0.53 5.72 1.20
CA GLY A 31 0.50 6.17 2.12
C GLY A 31 1.72 6.80 1.46
N GLY A 32 2.83 6.88 2.18
CA GLY A 32 3.97 7.72 1.79
C GLY A 32 4.63 7.29 0.48
N SER A 33 4.59 5.99 0.18
CA SER A 33 5.19 5.38 -1.01
C SER A 33 4.46 5.78 -2.29
N THR A 34 3.17 6.10 -2.20
CA THR A 34 2.35 6.46 -3.38
C THR A 34 2.45 7.92 -3.77
N ALA A 35 3.05 8.78 -2.95
CA ALA A 35 3.20 10.21 -3.25
C ALA A 35 3.87 10.47 -4.60
N ALA A 36 4.79 9.61 -5.03
CA ALA A 36 5.45 9.70 -6.33
C ALA A 36 4.47 9.52 -7.51
N PHE A 37 3.39 8.74 -7.36
CA PHE A 37 2.39 8.56 -8.42
C PHE A 37 1.51 9.80 -8.59
N LEU A 38 1.28 10.54 -7.50
CA LEU A 38 0.34 11.66 -7.44
C LEU A 38 0.93 13.01 -7.92
N ILE A 39 2.26 13.09 -8.05
CA ILE A 39 2.93 14.31 -8.49
C ILE A 39 2.84 14.41 -10.02
N THR A 40 2.04 15.34 -10.50
CA THR A 40 1.83 15.61 -11.94
C THR A 40 2.93 16.47 -12.55
N ASP A 41 3.62 17.29 -11.76
CA ASP A 41 4.73 18.12 -12.21
C ASP A 41 5.97 17.27 -12.51
N LYS A 42 6.33 17.20 -13.80
CA LYS A 42 7.50 16.45 -14.30
C LYS A 42 8.84 17.06 -13.89
N SER A 43 8.86 18.34 -13.49
CA SER A 43 10.08 19.01 -13.04
C SER A 43 10.49 18.58 -11.62
N VAL A 44 9.58 17.98 -10.86
CA VAL A 44 9.87 17.44 -9.52
C VAL A 44 10.68 16.16 -9.66
N VAL A 45 11.98 16.27 -9.42
CA VAL A 45 12.92 15.15 -9.55
C VAL A 45 12.86 14.19 -8.36
N GLY A 46 12.51 14.69 -7.17
CA GLY A 46 12.60 13.90 -5.94
C GLY A 46 11.49 14.12 -4.94
N VAL A 47 11.14 13.03 -4.26
CA VAL A 47 10.13 12.93 -3.21
C VAL A 47 10.79 12.67 -1.86
N ARG A 48 10.04 12.90 -0.78
CA ARG A 48 10.48 12.47 0.54
C ARG A 48 10.53 10.92 0.54
N PRO A 49 11.63 10.30 0.99
CA PRO A 49 11.68 8.85 1.15
C PRO A 49 10.68 8.40 2.21
N THR A 50 10.09 7.23 1.98
CA THR A 50 9.40 6.45 3.00
C THR A 50 10.13 5.14 3.21
N LEU A 51 9.88 4.48 4.34
CA LEU A 51 10.56 3.24 4.72
C LEU A 51 9.69 1.99 4.50
N ASP A 52 8.45 2.20 4.09
CA ASP A 52 7.36 1.24 4.05
C ASP A 52 6.49 1.39 2.79
N VAL A 53 5.76 0.34 2.46
CA VAL A 53 4.68 0.33 1.46
C VAL A 53 3.38 -0.03 2.16
N ASP A 54 2.40 0.86 2.09
CA ASP A 54 1.09 0.65 2.72
C ASP A 54 0.09 0.09 1.70
N LEU A 55 -0.65 -0.94 2.09
CA LEU A 55 -1.70 -1.59 1.29
C LEU A 55 -3.04 -1.46 2.01
N ILE A 56 -4.08 -1.08 1.28
CA ILE A 56 -5.47 -1.27 1.70
C ILE A 56 -5.93 -2.60 1.12
N VAL A 57 -6.56 -3.44 1.94
CA VAL A 57 -7.15 -4.71 1.52
C VAL A 57 -8.64 -4.68 1.78
N GLU A 58 -9.43 -5.00 0.76
CA GLU A 58 -10.89 -5.09 0.86
C GLU A 58 -11.30 -6.50 1.32
N VAL A 59 -11.76 -6.62 2.56
CA VAL A 59 -12.12 -7.92 3.16
C VAL A 59 -13.40 -7.85 3.97
N MET A 60 -14.40 -8.65 3.58
CA MET A 60 -15.72 -8.60 4.21
C MET A 60 -15.75 -9.00 5.69
N ASN A 61 -14.79 -9.79 6.17
CA ASN A 61 -14.75 -10.30 7.55
C ASN A 61 -13.39 -10.87 7.94
N LEU A 62 -13.22 -11.14 9.23
CA LEU A 62 -12.00 -11.69 9.81
C LEU A 62 -11.58 -13.05 9.19
N PRO A 63 -12.47 -14.03 8.91
CA PRO A 63 -12.09 -15.22 8.16
C PRO A 63 -11.51 -14.95 6.76
N ALA A 64 -12.08 -14.00 6.01
CA ALA A 64 -11.56 -13.60 4.69
C ALA A 64 -10.17 -12.97 4.83
N PHE A 65 -9.97 -12.09 5.82
CA PHE A 65 -8.67 -11.53 6.15
C PHE A 65 -7.62 -12.61 6.46
N PHE A 66 -7.96 -13.62 7.28
CA PHE A 66 -7.02 -14.73 7.53
C PHE A 66 -6.71 -15.57 6.29
N GLN A 67 -7.61 -15.62 5.30
CA GLN A 67 -7.32 -16.28 4.03
C GLN A 67 -6.37 -15.43 3.17
N PHE A 68 -6.57 -14.11 3.15
CA PHE A 68 -5.65 -13.16 2.54
C PHE A 68 -4.26 -13.27 3.17
N GLU A 69 -4.15 -13.17 4.50
CA GLU A 69 -2.87 -13.31 5.23
C GLU A 69 -2.16 -14.62 4.84
N LYS A 70 -2.89 -15.76 4.81
CA LYS A 70 -2.29 -17.05 4.43
C LYS A 70 -1.75 -17.08 3.01
N ARG A 71 -2.35 -16.35 2.07
CA ARG A 71 -1.84 -16.22 0.70
C ARG A 71 -0.62 -15.31 0.68
N LEU A 72 -0.69 -14.18 1.38
CA LEU A 72 0.41 -13.24 1.53
C LEU A 72 1.67 -13.94 2.09
N LEU A 73 1.52 -14.77 3.13
CA LEU A 73 2.62 -15.57 3.69
C LEU A 73 3.24 -16.55 2.68
N LYS A 74 2.45 -17.13 1.79
CA LYS A 74 2.95 -18.07 0.76
C LYS A 74 3.77 -17.36 -0.31
N LEU A 75 3.51 -16.08 -0.52
CA LEU A 75 4.22 -15.23 -1.48
C LEU A 75 5.52 -14.63 -0.91
N GLY A 76 5.90 -15.03 0.31
CA GLY A 76 7.19 -14.67 0.92
C GLY A 76 7.14 -13.46 1.84
N PHE A 77 5.96 -12.87 2.06
CA PHE A 77 5.79 -11.83 3.08
C PHE A 77 5.89 -12.44 4.47
N ALA A 78 6.89 -12.03 5.25
CA ALA A 78 7.12 -12.51 6.60
C ALA A 78 6.60 -11.50 7.63
N PRO A 79 5.77 -11.90 8.62
CA PRO A 79 5.31 -10.99 9.67
C PRO A 79 6.49 -10.40 10.44
N ASP A 80 6.44 -9.09 10.66
CA ASP A 80 7.38 -8.42 11.54
C ASP A 80 7.02 -8.73 13.01
N LYS A 81 7.88 -9.50 13.67
CA LYS A 81 7.64 -9.96 15.05
C LYS A 81 7.70 -8.82 16.07
N ASP A 82 8.41 -7.76 15.75
CA ASP A 82 8.63 -6.61 16.62
C ASP A 82 7.72 -5.42 16.22
N GLY A 83 6.97 -5.58 15.12
CA GLY A 83 6.06 -4.59 14.55
C GLY A 83 4.59 -4.77 14.96
N PRO A 84 3.70 -3.87 14.48
CA PRO A 84 2.26 -4.07 14.62
C PRO A 84 1.80 -5.30 13.81
N ARG A 85 0.63 -5.84 14.16
CA ARG A 85 0.10 -7.07 13.53
C ARG A 85 -0.03 -6.99 12.01
N CYS A 86 -0.27 -5.79 11.47
CA CYS A 86 -0.38 -5.53 10.03
C CYS A 86 0.95 -5.49 9.28
N ARG A 87 2.09 -5.57 9.98
CA ARG A 87 3.39 -5.36 9.36
C ARG A 87 4.04 -6.65 8.90
N TYR A 88 4.51 -6.63 7.67
CA TYR A 88 5.27 -7.68 7.03
C TYR A 88 6.57 -7.13 6.46
N THR A 89 7.45 -8.04 6.08
CA THR A 89 8.67 -7.76 5.32
C THR A 89 8.75 -8.68 4.13
N VAL A 90 9.17 -8.13 2.99
CA VAL A 90 9.45 -8.90 1.76
C VAL A 90 10.68 -8.29 1.09
N ASP A 91 11.70 -9.10 0.82
CA ASP A 91 12.99 -8.66 0.26
C ASP A 91 13.61 -7.43 0.96
N GLY A 92 13.41 -7.33 2.28
CA GLY A 92 13.91 -6.23 3.12
C GLY A 92 13.09 -4.94 3.04
N ILE A 93 11.94 -4.94 2.34
CA ILE A 93 10.98 -3.84 2.29
C ILE A 93 9.91 -4.09 3.35
N THR A 94 9.63 -3.08 4.19
CA THR A 94 8.52 -3.11 5.14
C THR A 94 7.20 -2.88 4.38
N VAL A 95 6.19 -3.69 4.67
CA VAL A 95 4.86 -3.60 4.06
C VAL A 95 3.81 -3.64 5.15
N ASP A 96 2.93 -2.64 5.19
CA ASP A 96 1.84 -2.56 6.15
C ASP A 96 0.51 -2.85 5.44
N GLU A 97 -0.17 -3.92 5.83
CA GLU A 97 -1.46 -4.35 5.30
C GLU A 97 -2.61 -3.87 6.20
N MET A 98 -3.49 -3.03 5.67
CA MET A 98 -4.58 -2.44 6.44
C MET A 98 -5.94 -2.84 5.83
N PRO A 99 -6.79 -3.58 6.57
CA PRO A 99 -8.13 -3.86 6.12
C PRO A 99 -9.00 -2.61 6.18
N ASP A 100 -10.01 -2.57 5.33
CA ASP A 100 -11.08 -1.56 5.31
C ASP A 100 -12.03 -1.66 6.52
N GLU A 101 -12.14 -2.82 7.13
CA GLU A 101 -13.05 -3.07 8.26
C GLU A 101 -12.38 -3.01 9.64
N ALA A 102 -12.84 -2.09 10.50
CA ALA A 102 -12.28 -1.87 11.85
C ALA A 102 -12.37 -3.11 12.75
N SER A 103 -13.36 -3.97 12.53
CA SER A 103 -13.59 -5.18 13.33
C SER A 103 -12.48 -6.22 13.18
N ILE A 104 -11.60 -6.08 12.18
CA ILE A 104 -10.55 -7.05 11.85
C ILE A 104 -9.29 -6.81 12.68
N LEU A 105 -8.76 -5.58 12.68
CA LEU A 105 -7.54 -5.21 13.42
C LEU A 105 -7.80 -4.30 14.64
N GLY A 106 -9.05 -3.93 14.89
CA GLY A 106 -9.42 -2.98 15.96
C GLY A 106 -9.23 -1.51 15.58
N PHE A 107 -8.83 -1.23 14.34
CA PHE A 107 -8.72 0.09 13.74
C PHE A 107 -8.97 0.01 12.24
N THR A 108 -9.41 1.12 11.65
CA THR A 108 -9.49 1.34 10.19
C THR A 108 -9.39 2.83 9.91
N ASN A 109 -9.38 3.21 8.63
CA ASN A 109 -9.55 4.57 8.18
C ASN A 109 -10.90 4.70 7.46
N GLN A 110 -11.72 5.67 7.86
CA GLN A 110 -13.05 5.87 7.27
C GLN A 110 -13.03 6.14 5.75
N TRP A 111 -11.88 6.50 5.19
CA TRP A 111 -11.71 6.77 3.77
C TRP A 111 -11.28 5.54 2.94
N TYR A 112 -11.02 4.38 3.55
CA TYR A 112 -10.51 3.21 2.84
C TYR A 112 -11.48 2.65 1.80
N GLN A 113 -12.78 2.52 2.11
CA GLN A 113 -13.74 2.07 1.11
C GLN A 113 -13.77 3.01 -0.11
N ALA A 114 -13.83 4.33 0.12
CA ALA A 114 -13.79 5.30 -0.96
C ALA A 114 -12.47 5.22 -1.76
N ALA A 115 -11.35 4.93 -1.09
CA ALA A 115 -10.04 4.78 -1.72
C ALA A 115 -9.97 3.54 -2.61
N ILE A 116 -10.61 2.45 -2.19
CA ILE A 116 -10.77 1.24 -2.98
C ILE A 116 -11.61 1.53 -4.23
N ASP A 117 -12.79 2.12 -4.05
CA ASP A 117 -13.78 2.37 -5.10
C ASP A 117 -13.27 3.32 -6.19
N THR A 118 -12.37 4.25 -5.83
CA THR A 118 -11.90 5.32 -6.73
C THR A 118 -10.40 5.24 -7.04
N ALA A 119 -9.75 4.13 -6.71
CA ALA A 119 -8.33 3.93 -6.99
C ALA A 119 -8.03 4.11 -8.48
N GLU A 120 -6.93 4.80 -8.77
CA GLU A 120 -6.44 5.05 -10.13
C GLU A 120 -5.43 3.97 -10.53
N THR A 121 -5.59 3.39 -11.70
CA THR A 121 -4.65 2.36 -12.20
C THR A 121 -3.45 3.00 -12.89
N HIS A 122 -2.26 2.62 -12.45
CA HIS A 122 -0.98 2.99 -13.06
C HIS A 122 -0.27 1.75 -13.60
N THR A 123 0.19 1.81 -14.85
CA THR A 123 1.01 0.75 -15.44
C THR A 123 2.49 0.99 -15.10
N VAL A 124 3.14 0.04 -14.43
CA VAL A 124 4.57 0.07 -14.10
C VAL A 124 5.17 -1.31 -14.34
N HIS A 125 6.18 -1.41 -15.22
CA HIS A 125 6.81 -2.69 -15.57
C HIS A 125 5.78 -3.79 -15.95
N ASP A 126 4.79 -3.42 -16.76
CA ASP A 126 3.67 -4.29 -17.19
C ASP A 126 2.71 -4.74 -16.07
N LEU A 127 2.88 -4.23 -14.85
CA LEU A 127 1.96 -4.44 -13.72
C LEU A 127 0.93 -3.32 -13.66
N GLN A 128 -0.30 -3.67 -13.33
CA GLN A 128 -1.40 -2.74 -13.12
C GLN A 128 -1.53 -2.45 -11.62
N LEU A 129 -1.02 -1.31 -11.18
CA LEU A 129 -1.03 -0.91 -9.77
C LEU A 129 -2.25 -0.02 -9.51
N ARG A 130 -3.15 -0.44 -8.62
CA ARG A 130 -4.23 0.42 -8.11
C ARG A 130 -3.68 1.33 -7.02
N VAL A 131 -3.67 2.64 -7.26
CA VAL A 131 -3.12 3.64 -6.33
C VAL A 131 -4.24 4.55 -5.86
N VAL A 132 -4.25 4.87 -4.56
CA VAL A 132 -5.18 5.85 -3.99
C VAL A 132 -5.20 7.16 -4.80
N SER A 133 -6.37 7.76 -5.00
CA SER A 133 -6.47 9.06 -5.66
C SER A 133 -5.88 10.19 -4.80
N ALA A 134 -5.45 11.30 -5.41
CA ALA A 134 -4.83 12.41 -4.68
C ALA A 134 -5.73 13.00 -3.56
N PRO A 135 -7.04 13.19 -3.75
CA PRO A 135 -7.92 13.66 -2.67
C PRO A 135 -7.97 12.69 -1.48
N LEU A 136 -8.05 11.39 -1.75
CA LEU A 136 -8.17 10.38 -0.69
C LEU A 136 -6.82 10.04 -0.02
N PHE A 137 -5.71 10.24 -0.72
CA PHE A 137 -4.39 10.26 -0.09
C PHE A 137 -4.33 11.33 1.01
N LEU A 138 -4.82 12.54 0.74
CA LEU A 138 -4.86 13.61 1.74
C LEU A 138 -5.85 13.28 2.86
N ALA A 139 -7.04 12.77 2.52
CA ALA A 139 -8.05 12.42 3.52
C ALA A 139 -7.57 11.34 4.50
N THR A 140 -6.96 10.26 3.99
CA THR A 140 -6.41 9.18 4.82
C THR A 140 -5.28 9.68 5.73
N LYS A 141 -4.45 10.61 5.25
CA LYS A 141 -3.40 11.25 6.06
C LYS A 141 -3.95 12.18 7.15
N LEU A 142 -5.00 12.94 6.87
CA LEU A 142 -5.62 13.85 7.84
C LEU A 142 -6.32 13.08 8.96
N GLU A 143 -6.96 11.95 8.66
CA GLU A 143 -7.61 11.09 9.66
C GLU A 143 -6.60 10.45 10.63
N ALA A 144 -5.38 10.17 10.17
CA ALA A 144 -4.36 9.50 10.97
C ALA A 144 -3.65 10.42 12.00
N HIS A 145 -4.09 11.68 12.14
CA HIS A 145 -3.47 12.71 12.97
C HIS A 145 -4.42 13.25 14.04
#